data_AF-A0A8X6W706-F1
#
_entry.id   AF-A0A8X6W706-F1
#
_cell.length_a   1.000
_cell.length_b   1.000
_cell.length_c   1.000
_cell.angle_alpha   90.00
_cell.angle_beta   90.00
_cell.angle_gamma   90.00
#
_symmetry.space_group_name_H-M   'P 1'
#
loop_
_entity.id
_entity.type
_entity.pdbx_description
1 polymer ?
#
loop_
_entity_poly.entity_id
_entity_poly.type
_entity_poly.pdbx_seq_one_letter_code
_entity_poly.pdbx_strand_id
1 'polypeptide(L)'
;MSHIFSDNEKYKVEAEIRLYQSDIDITKEMLYTSDESGNQVKCTIDKYWFKVFNLKDDFTNDYKYPTLAKLVKACLSCFHGPLVESAFNLMDTLVTDYRTSLKIDSLDVVQTIKYDLMASKETLCEKYG
;
A
#
# COMPACT_ATOMS: atom_id res chain seq x y z
N MET A 1 -14.44 10.44 14.78
CA MET A 1 -15.43 9.72 13.96
C MET A 1 -15.12 10.10 12.51
N SER A 2 -14.79 9.09 11.70
CA SER A 2 -14.14 9.14 10.39
C SER A 2 -14.96 9.81 9.28
N HIS A 3 -14.57 11.02 8.87
CA HIS A 3 -14.96 11.60 7.57
C HIS A 3 -13.75 11.52 6.63
N ILE A 4 -13.55 10.35 6.01
CA ILE A 4 -12.41 10.10 5.11
C ILE A 4 -12.68 10.71 3.71
N PHE A 5 -13.94 11.03 3.37
CA PHE A 5 -14.32 11.66 2.11
C PHE A 5 -15.48 12.66 2.30
N SER A 6 -15.39 13.82 1.66
CA SER A 6 -16.54 14.73 1.50
C SER A 6 -17.59 14.10 0.57
N ASP A 7 -18.88 14.44 0.72
CA ASP A 7 -19.94 13.95 -0.19
C ASP A 7 -19.58 14.17 -1.67
N ASN A 8 -18.94 15.29 -2.00
CA ASN A 8 -18.46 15.58 -3.35
C ASN A 8 -17.40 14.58 -3.85
N GLU A 9 -16.50 14.13 -2.98
CA GLU A 9 -15.48 13.13 -3.33
C GLU A 9 -16.09 11.74 -3.48
N LYS A 10 -17.11 11.42 -2.68
CA LYS A 10 -17.85 10.16 -2.82
C LYS A 10 -18.51 10.05 -4.19
N TYR A 11 -19.19 11.11 -4.65
CA TYR A 11 -19.78 11.13 -6.00
C TYR A 11 -18.73 10.97 -7.11
N LYS A 12 -17.55 11.61 -6.96
CA LYS A 12 -16.44 11.47 -7.91
C LYS A 12 -15.89 10.04 -7.96
N VAL A 13 -15.69 9.42 -6.80
CA VAL A 13 -15.29 8.01 -6.70
C VAL A 13 -16.32 7.11 -7.36
N GLU A 14 -17.61 7.31 -7.08
CA GLU A 14 -18.67 6.49 -7.66
C GLU A 14 -18.72 6.60 -9.19
N ALA A 15 -18.51 7.80 -9.74
CA ALA A 15 -18.42 8.00 -11.18
C ALA A 15 -17.17 7.32 -11.79
N GLU A 16 -16.00 7.46 -11.16
CA GLU A 16 -14.76 6.82 -11.60
C GLU A 16 -14.85 5.28 -11.51
N ILE A 17 -15.51 4.73 -10.50
CA ILE A 17 -15.74 3.28 -10.37
C ILE A 17 -16.60 2.76 -11.53
N ARG A 18 -17.67 3.48 -11.89
CA ARG A 18 -18.54 3.09 -13.02
C ARG A 18 -17.80 3.15 -14.35
N LEU A 19 -16.94 4.15 -14.52
CA LEU A 19 -16.06 4.25 -15.69
C LEU A 19 -15.09 3.06 -15.74
N TYR A 20 -14.40 2.79 -14.64
CA TYR A 20 -13.50 1.64 -14.52
C TYR A 20 -14.20 0.29 -14.79
N GLN A 21 -15.46 0.13 -14.35
CA GLN A 21 -16.27 -1.06 -14.66
C GLN A 21 -16.65 -1.17 -16.14
N SER A 22 -16.77 -0.04 -16.84
CA SER A 22 -17.04 0.00 -18.28
C SER A 22 -15.77 -0.31 -19.08
N ASP A 23 -14.61 0.09 -18.57
CA ASP A 23 -13.28 -0.23 -19.12
C ASP A 23 -12.74 -1.59 -18.66
N ILE A 24 -13.64 -2.56 -18.38
CA ILE A 24 -13.24 -3.84 -17.77
C ILE A 24 -12.33 -4.68 -18.67
N ASP A 25 -12.45 -4.55 -19.98
CA ASP A 25 -11.63 -5.31 -20.92
C ASP A 25 -10.20 -4.75 -21.00
N ILE A 26 -10.04 -3.43 -21.08
CA ILE A 26 -8.73 -2.75 -21.04
C ILE A 26 -8.02 -3.06 -19.72
N THR A 27 -8.76 -3.01 -18.61
CA THR A 27 -8.19 -3.29 -17.29
C THR A 27 -7.84 -4.77 -17.14
N LYS A 28 -8.62 -5.71 -17.67
CA LYS A 28 -8.24 -7.14 -17.68
C LYS A 28 -6.93 -7.42 -18.42
N GLU A 29 -6.67 -6.76 -19.55
CA GLU A 29 -5.40 -6.93 -20.26
C GLU A 29 -4.20 -6.47 -19.41
N MET A 30 -4.37 -5.45 -18.57
CA MET A 30 -3.33 -4.96 -17.67
C MET A 30 -2.95 -5.93 -16.54
N LEU A 31 -3.78 -6.94 -16.27
CA LEU A 31 -3.47 -8.01 -15.31
C LEU A 31 -2.30 -8.87 -15.76
N TYR A 32 -1.85 -8.72 -17.01
CA TYR A 32 -0.75 -9.48 -17.55
C TYR A 32 0.44 -8.59 -17.89
N THR A 33 1.62 -9.18 -17.87
CA THR A 33 2.87 -8.58 -18.33
C THR A 33 3.65 -9.64 -19.09
N SER A 34 4.43 -9.22 -20.08
CA SER A 34 5.36 -10.13 -20.73
C SER A 34 6.59 -10.29 -19.84
N ASP A 35 7.00 -11.54 -19.66
CA ASP A 35 8.27 -11.89 -19.05
C ASP A 35 9.44 -11.64 -20.01
N GLU A 36 10.68 -11.71 -19.53
CA GLU A 36 11.91 -11.64 -20.33
C GLU A 36 11.95 -12.70 -21.46
N SER A 37 11.24 -13.80 -21.29
CA SER A 37 11.07 -14.85 -22.30
C SER A 37 9.88 -14.63 -23.26
N GLY A 38 9.17 -13.50 -23.16
CA GLY A 38 7.98 -13.19 -23.98
C GLY A 38 6.69 -13.90 -23.56
N ASN A 39 6.73 -14.69 -22.49
CA ASN A 39 5.55 -15.38 -21.97
C ASN A 39 4.63 -14.41 -21.21
N GLN A 40 3.32 -14.57 -21.36
CA GLN A 40 2.33 -13.76 -20.66
C GLN A 40 2.19 -14.25 -19.21
N VAL A 41 2.65 -13.43 -18.26
CA VAL A 41 2.61 -13.74 -16.82
C VAL A 41 1.65 -12.78 -16.13
N LYS A 42 0.84 -13.32 -15.20
CA LYS A 42 -0.06 -12.52 -14.37
C LYS A 42 0.74 -11.60 -13.45
N CYS A 43 0.45 -10.30 -13.44
CA CYS A 43 1.14 -9.32 -12.61
C CYS A 43 0.62 -9.33 -11.16
N THR A 44 1.45 -8.83 -10.23
CA THR A 44 1.06 -8.64 -8.83
C THR A 44 0.05 -7.50 -8.71
N ILE A 45 -0.74 -7.51 -7.63
CA ILE A 45 -1.80 -6.53 -7.39
C ILE A 45 -1.27 -5.08 -7.39
N ASP A 46 -0.06 -4.86 -6.85
CA ASP A 46 0.58 -3.55 -6.82
C ASP A 46 0.97 -3.07 -8.22
N LYS A 47 1.55 -3.97 -9.03
CA LYS A 47 1.94 -3.66 -10.42
C LYS A 47 0.72 -3.40 -11.30
N TYR A 48 -0.35 -4.15 -11.07
CA TYR A 48 -1.62 -3.96 -11.74
C TYR A 48 -2.18 -2.55 -11.49
N TRP A 49 -2.39 -2.20 -10.22
CA TRP A 49 -2.95 -0.91 -9.86
C TRP A 49 -2.03 0.25 -10.25
N PHE A 50 -0.71 0.04 -10.22
CA PHE A 50 0.23 1.02 -10.76
C PHE A 50 0.00 1.30 -12.25
N LYS A 51 -0.26 0.30 -13.09
CA LYS A 51 -0.60 0.51 -14.50
C LYS A 51 -1.91 1.28 -14.65
N VAL A 52 -2.95 0.89 -13.89
CA VAL A 52 -4.26 1.55 -13.91
C VAL A 52 -4.16 3.02 -13.49
N PHE A 53 -3.34 3.35 -12.49
CA PHE A 53 -3.17 4.74 -12.04
C PHE A 53 -2.41 5.63 -13.04
N ASN A 54 -1.61 5.03 -13.92
CA ASN A 54 -0.89 5.75 -14.96
C ASN A 54 -1.66 5.85 -16.28
N LEU A 55 -2.89 5.33 -16.34
CA LEU A 55 -3.76 5.55 -17.48
C LEU A 55 -4.11 7.02 -17.60
N LYS A 56 -3.92 7.53 -18.81
CA LYS A 56 -4.32 8.88 -19.19
C LYS A 56 -5.63 8.86 -19.93
N ASP A 57 -6.44 9.86 -19.70
CA ASP A 57 -7.61 10.15 -20.50
C ASP A 57 -7.18 10.76 -21.84
N ASP A 58 -7.73 10.26 -22.95
CA ASP A 58 -7.33 10.63 -24.30
C ASP A 58 -7.68 12.09 -24.64
N PHE A 59 -8.73 12.63 -24.00
CA PHE A 59 -9.25 13.97 -24.26
C PHE A 59 -8.59 15.04 -23.39
N THR A 60 -8.26 14.71 -22.14
CA THR A 60 -7.74 15.66 -21.16
C THR A 60 -6.25 15.49 -20.88
N ASN A 61 -5.63 14.37 -21.26
CA ASN A 61 -4.23 14.00 -20.97
C ASN A 61 -3.89 13.95 -19.46
N ASP A 62 -4.91 14.05 -18.61
CA ASP A 62 -4.87 13.87 -17.17
C ASP A 62 -5.03 12.39 -16.80
N TYR A 63 -4.76 12.06 -15.54
CA TYR A 63 -5.01 10.72 -15.02
C TYR A 63 -6.49 10.37 -15.10
N LYS A 64 -6.80 9.18 -15.64
CA LYS A 64 -8.19 8.75 -15.86
C LYS A 64 -8.94 8.46 -14.55
N TYR A 65 -8.22 8.07 -13.49
CA TYR A 65 -8.81 7.59 -12.22
C TYR A 65 -8.13 8.18 -10.97
N PRO A 66 -8.09 9.52 -10.79
CA PRO A 66 -7.31 10.15 -9.72
C PRO A 66 -7.92 9.91 -8.32
N THR A 67 -9.24 9.87 -8.20
CA THR A 67 -9.91 9.72 -6.90
C THR A 67 -9.97 8.26 -6.47
N LEU A 68 -10.24 7.35 -7.42
CA LEU A 68 -10.13 5.91 -7.24
C LEU A 68 -8.70 5.50 -6.87
N ALA A 69 -7.67 6.13 -7.46
CA ALA A 69 -6.28 5.86 -7.09
C ALA A 69 -5.97 6.17 -5.62
N LYS A 70 -6.51 7.27 -5.08
CA LYS A 70 -6.38 7.60 -3.66
C LYS A 70 -7.06 6.56 -2.77
N LEU A 71 -8.27 6.15 -3.13
CA LEU A 71 -9.02 5.13 -2.39
C LEU A 71 -8.28 3.79 -2.37
N VAL A 72 -7.84 3.31 -3.54
CA VAL A 72 -7.15 2.03 -3.64
C VAL A 72 -5.79 2.07 -2.93
N LYS A 73 -5.03 3.16 -3.03
CA LYS A 73 -3.79 3.33 -2.26
C LYS A 73 -4.05 3.29 -0.75
N ALA A 74 -5.11 3.94 -0.27
CA ALA A 74 -5.50 3.86 1.14
C ALA A 74 -5.83 2.41 1.53
N CYS A 75 -6.66 1.72 0.76
CA CYS A 75 -7.00 0.31 1.01
C CYS A 75 -5.76 -0.61 1.01
N LEU A 76 -4.89 -0.50 0.01
CA LEU A 76 -3.67 -1.32 -0.09
C LEU A 76 -2.65 -0.96 1.00
N SER A 77 -2.59 0.31 1.42
CA SER A 77 -1.73 0.74 2.53
C SER A 77 -2.20 0.21 3.89
N CYS A 78 -3.48 -0.07 4.08
CA CYS A 78 -3.97 -0.60 5.35
C CYS A 78 -3.69 -2.11 5.52
N PHE A 79 -3.51 -2.86 4.43
CA PHE A 79 -3.26 -4.31 4.50
C PHE A 79 -1.77 -4.63 4.40
N HIS A 80 -1.04 -4.35 5.47
CA HIS A 80 0.26 -5.00 5.69
C HIS A 80 -0.06 -6.40 6.24
N GLY A 81 0.15 -7.43 5.42
CA GLY A 81 0.04 -8.83 5.82
C GLY A 81 1.07 -9.24 6.89
N PRO A 82 1.49 -10.53 6.97
CA PRO A 82 2.08 -11.22 8.15
C PRO A 82 3.29 -10.58 8.88
N LEU A 83 3.84 -9.48 8.36
CA LEU A 83 4.81 -8.64 9.06
C LEU A 83 4.29 -8.11 10.41
N VAL A 84 3.00 -7.80 10.53
CA VAL A 84 2.46 -7.31 11.81
C VAL A 84 2.37 -8.44 12.84
N GLU A 85 1.93 -9.64 12.45
CA GLU A 85 1.85 -10.80 13.36
C GLU A 85 3.23 -11.28 13.82
N SER A 86 4.22 -11.31 12.92
CA SER A 86 5.60 -11.62 13.29
C SER A 86 6.18 -10.56 14.25
N ALA A 87 5.88 -9.28 14.04
CA ALA A 87 6.30 -8.22 14.95
C ALA A 87 5.58 -8.28 16.31
N PHE A 88 4.30 -8.65 16.34
CA PHE A 88 3.57 -8.90 17.60
C PHE A 88 4.12 -10.10 18.35
N ASN A 89 4.44 -11.21 17.68
CA ASN A 89 5.02 -12.39 18.32
C ASN A 89 6.43 -12.10 18.88
N LEU A 90 7.25 -11.35 18.14
CA LEU A 90 8.56 -10.88 18.61
C LEU A 90 8.42 -9.93 19.82
N MET A 91 7.45 -9.02 19.78
CA MET A 91 7.16 -8.13 20.91
C MET A 91 6.65 -8.86 22.13
N ASP A 92 5.75 -9.83 21.95
CA ASP A 92 5.19 -10.63 23.03
C ASP A 92 6.31 -11.37 23.78
N THR A 93 7.31 -11.86 23.04
CA THR A 93 8.53 -12.44 23.61
C THR A 93 9.34 -11.41 24.43
N LEU A 94 9.47 -10.16 23.96
CA LEU A 94 10.20 -9.09 24.66
C LEU A 94 9.46 -8.54 25.89
N VAL A 95 8.14 -8.58 25.90
CA VAL A 95 7.30 -8.13 27.02
C VAL A 95 7.26 -9.19 28.12
N THR A 96 7.22 -10.47 27.74
CA THR A 96 6.94 -11.60 28.65
C THR A 96 8.19 -12.21 29.28
N ASP A 97 9.38 -12.04 28.68
CA ASP A 97 10.62 -12.61 29.21
C ASP A 97 11.11 -11.84 30.46
N TYR A 98 11.07 -12.50 31.63
CA TYR A 98 11.37 -11.94 32.96
C TYR A 98 12.78 -11.34 33.08
N ARG A 99 13.72 -11.67 32.17
CA ARG A 99 15.09 -11.12 32.13
C ARG A 99 15.30 -9.95 31.16
N THR A 100 14.40 -9.75 30.19
CA THR A 100 14.51 -8.74 29.11
C THR A 100 13.23 -7.92 28.94
N SER A 101 12.34 -7.94 29.94
CA SER A 101 11.10 -7.16 29.98
C SER A 101 11.39 -5.65 29.84
N LEU A 102 11.09 -5.12 28.66
CA LEU A 102 11.09 -3.68 28.41
C LEU A 102 9.74 -3.10 28.86
N LYS A 103 9.78 -1.95 29.57
CA LYS A 103 8.56 -1.19 29.85
C LYS A 103 7.90 -0.80 28.53
N ILE A 104 6.56 -0.83 28.51
CA ILE A 104 5.74 -0.57 27.32
C ILE A 104 6.14 0.74 26.62
N ASP A 105 6.45 1.80 27.37
CA ASP A 105 6.90 3.09 26.81
C ASP A 105 8.25 2.99 26.07
N SER A 106 9.18 2.15 26.53
CA SER A 106 10.46 1.93 25.87
C SER A 106 10.33 1.03 24.64
N LEU A 107 9.34 0.14 24.63
CA LEU A 107 9.03 -0.71 23.49
C LEU A 107 8.47 0.12 22.31
N ASP A 108 7.58 1.06 22.58
CA ASP A 108 6.97 1.95 21.58
C ASP A 108 8.01 2.76 20.80
N VAL A 109 9.00 3.31 21.52
CA VAL A 109 10.12 4.05 20.91
C VAL A 109 10.99 3.13 20.04
N VAL A 110 11.35 1.93 20.54
CA VAL A 110 12.17 0.98 19.78
C VAL A 110 11.47 0.49 18.52
N GLN A 111 10.17 0.24 18.60
CA GLN A 111 9.37 -0.13 17.43
C GLN A 111 9.28 0.99 16.42
N THR A 112 9.02 2.22 16.88
CA THR A 112 8.96 3.40 16.02
C THR A 112 10.26 3.57 15.24
N ILE A 113 11.40 3.48 15.93
CA ILE A 113 12.72 3.55 15.30
C ILE A 113 12.95 2.38 14.33
N LYS A 114 12.57 1.15 14.72
CA LYS A 114 12.72 -0.03 13.86
C LYS A 114 11.94 0.11 12.56
N TYR A 115 10.68 0.56 12.63
CA TYR A 115 9.85 0.73 11.44
C TYR A 115 10.28 1.92 10.60
N ASP A 116 10.74 3.01 11.22
CA ASP A 116 11.33 4.15 10.51
C ASP A 116 12.56 3.72 9.68
N LEU A 117 13.48 2.97 10.28
CA LEU A 117 14.67 2.43 9.59
C LEU A 117 14.30 1.43 8.49
N MET A 118 13.34 0.54 8.76
CA MET A 118 12.87 -0.45 7.79
C MET A 118 12.18 0.20 6.58
N ALA A 119 11.46 1.30 6.80
CA ALA A 119 10.85 2.11 5.75
C ALA A 119 11.91 2.88 4.94
N SER A 120 12.95 3.40 5.60
CA SER A 120 14.06 4.09 4.94
C SER A 120 15.03 3.15 4.20
N LYS A 121 15.02 1.83 4.49
CA LYS A 121 16.01 0.84 4.02
C LYS A 121 17.46 1.18 4.39
N GLU A 122 17.65 1.97 5.44
CA GLU A 122 18.96 2.42 5.93
C GLU A 122 19.32 1.67 7.22
N THR A 123 20.61 1.40 7.41
CA THR A 123 21.07 0.87 8.70
C THR A 123 21.26 2.01 9.71
N LEU A 124 21.08 1.72 11.01
CA LEU A 124 21.21 2.70 12.11
C LEU A 124 22.55 3.45 12.07
N CYS A 125 23.60 2.77 11.61
CA CYS A 125 24.95 3.28 11.46
C CYS A 125 25.08 4.34 10.36
N GLU A 126 24.23 4.29 9.33
CA GLU A 126 24.26 5.25 8.21
C GLU A 126 23.45 6.51 8.50
N LYS A 127 22.41 6.41 9.34
CA LYS A 127 21.49 7.53 9.63
C LYS A 127 21.96 8.44 10.79
N TYR A 128 22.73 7.91 11.74
CA TYR A 128 23.13 8.62 12.96
C TYR A 128 24.62 8.46 13.34
N GLY A 129 25.44 7.84 12.48
CA GLY A 129 26.91 7.76 12.63
C GLY A 129 27.61 8.96 12.01
#